data_AF-A0A962D5R4-F1
#
_entry.id   AF-A0A962D5R4-F1
#
_cell.length_a   1.000
_cell.length_b   1.000
_cell.length_c   1.000
_cell.angle_alpha   90.00
_cell.angle_beta   90.00
_cell.angle_gamma   90.00
#
_symmetry.space_group_name_H-M   'P 1'
#
loop_
_entity.id
_entity.type
_entity.pdbx_description
1 polymer ?
#
loop_
_entity_poly.entity_id
_entity_poly.type
_entity_poly.pdbx_seq_one_letter_code
_entity_poly.pdbx_strand_id
1 'polypeptide(L)'
;FWDGRAGGAFSDPLTGQLLIAQGGALENQAVAPLLNSVEMAPQGALATDVAARIATARPLALATAIPQALLDWIAGRDYAALFAEAFGDPAISPARMALAMASYQRTLVTTQAPIDQFFAGQPGALTTLEQQGLQTFNALNCRGCHAGNRFTDDNFRYLGVRPVGEDLGRFAQTGNNPDRGAFRVPSLRNVAERAPYMHNGRFQTLAEVVDFYDRGGDFNAPNKDPRIVPLGLTAQQKTALVAFLGRPLSDPRVAPELPPFDRPTLYAESERVPQVSGTAVNGSGGQPPRLLALEPPLLGNANFTLGIDQGLGGAALTVVVHSSDPGLSSNIPAGDFANLSGALSGTGSGNGQLSLQLPLSGSDALLGQTLYARAYVQDPAAPNGLAISRLVSFTIFGQGDGLFADEFE
;
A
#
# COMPACT_ATOMS: atom_id res chain seq x y z
N PHE A 1 12.12 0.74 6.13
CA PHE A 1 11.66 1.71 5.12
C PHE A 1 12.77 2.09 4.14
N TRP A 2 12.38 2.50 2.93
CA TRP A 2 13.26 2.85 1.81
C TRP A 2 14.10 4.12 2.02
N ASP A 3 13.72 5.00 2.93
CA ASP A 3 14.46 6.21 3.31
C ASP A 3 15.33 6.01 4.56
N GLY A 4 15.24 4.84 5.20
CA GLY A 4 16.04 4.50 6.38
C GLY A 4 15.42 4.89 7.72
N ARG A 5 14.17 5.36 7.78
CA ARG A 5 13.53 5.74 9.07
C ARG A 5 13.32 4.57 10.04
N ALA A 6 13.28 3.33 9.53
CA ALA A 6 13.28 2.13 10.38
C ALA A 6 14.72 1.75 10.76
N GLY A 7 15.14 2.19 11.95
CA GLY A 7 16.48 1.97 12.49
C GLY A 7 16.72 0.56 13.01
N GLY A 8 17.96 0.29 13.43
CA GLY A 8 18.38 -1.01 13.96
C GLY A 8 17.93 -1.28 15.40
N ALA A 9 17.57 -0.27 16.17
CA ALA A 9 17.04 -0.40 17.52
C ALA A 9 15.52 -0.22 17.51
N PHE A 10 14.80 -0.96 18.36
CA PHE A 10 13.36 -0.81 18.55
C PHE A 10 13.05 -0.52 20.02
N SER A 11 12.33 0.57 20.26
CA SER A 11 11.86 0.95 21.59
C SER A 11 10.34 0.89 21.63
N ASP A 12 9.78 0.61 22.81
CA ASP A 12 8.35 0.61 23.03
C ASP A 12 7.76 2.00 22.68
N PRO A 13 6.79 2.09 21.75
CA PRO A 13 6.21 3.37 21.35
C PRO A 13 5.46 4.12 22.46
N LEU A 14 5.05 3.44 23.54
CA LEU A 14 4.34 4.04 24.67
C LEU A 14 5.29 4.49 25.78
N THR A 15 6.27 3.65 26.13
CA THR A 15 7.13 3.90 27.30
C THR A 15 8.50 4.47 26.93
N GLY A 16 8.92 4.35 25.66
CA GLY A 16 10.27 4.68 25.21
C GLY A 16 11.33 3.67 25.65
N GLN A 17 10.94 2.58 26.33
CA GLN A 17 11.88 1.55 26.78
C GLN A 17 12.51 0.86 25.56
N LEU A 18 13.84 0.75 25.54
CA LEU A 18 14.54 -0.03 24.52
C LEU A 18 14.22 -1.53 24.68
N LEU A 19 13.62 -2.14 23.65
CA LEU A 19 13.26 -3.55 23.62
C LEU A 19 14.23 -4.39 22.78
N ILE A 20 14.71 -3.85 21.67
CA ILE A 20 15.70 -4.49 20.79
C ILE A 20 16.83 -3.51 20.54
N ALA A 21 18.05 -3.85 20.94
CA ALA A 21 19.22 -3.00 20.73
C ALA A 21 19.73 -3.00 19.27
N GLN A 22 19.63 -4.14 18.58
CA GLN A 22 20.06 -4.31 17.19
C GLN A 22 19.14 -5.29 16.45
N GLY A 23 18.85 -5.03 15.17
CA GLY A 23 17.98 -5.85 14.33
C GLY A 23 16.48 -5.54 14.40
N GLY A 24 16.09 -4.45 15.08
CA GLY A 24 14.70 -4.02 15.31
C GLY A 24 14.02 -3.30 14.13
N ALA A 25 14.59 -3.38 12.92
CA ALA A 25 14.11 -2.59 11.79
C ALA A 25 12.74 -3.04 11.27
N LEU A 26 12.40 -4.33 11.41
CA LEU A 26 11.08 -4.83 11.02
C LEU A 26 10.00 -4.38 12.00
N GLU A 27 10.28 -4.37 13.29
CA GLU A 27 9.37 -3.89 14.32
C GLU A 27 9.05 -2.41 14.14
N ASN A 28 10.08 -1.59 13.89
CA ASN A 28 9.89 -0.18 13.51
C ASN A 28 9.03 -0.04 12.25
N GLN A 29 9.26 -0.89 11.24
CA GLN A 29 8.51 -0.84 10.00
C GLN A 29 7.05 -1.27 10.17
N ALA A 30 6.80 -2.29 10.99
CA ALA A 30 5.47 -2.85 11.19
C ALA A 30 4.59 -1.92 12.02
N VAL A 31 5.14 -1.22 13.02
CA VAL A 31 4.34 -0.33 13.88
C VAL A 31 4.09 1.05 13.29
N ALA A 32 5.01 1.57 12.46
CA ALA A 32 4.92 2.96 11.99
C ALA A 32 3.61 3.26 11.22
N PRO A 33 3.11 2.39 10.30
CA PRO A 33 1.86 2.66 9.60
C PRO A 33 0.65 2.78 10.53
N LEU A 34 0.63 1.98 11.61
CA LEU A 34 -0.43 2.00 12.63
C LEU A 34 -0.55 3.34 13.36
N LEU A 35 0.54 4.10 13.40
CA LEU A 35 0.65 5.38 14.11
C LEU A 35 0.70 6.58 13.14
N ASN A 36 0.67 6.34 11.83
CA ASN A 36 0.81 7.38 10.83
C ASN A 36 -0.56 7.87 10.35
N SER A 37 -0.81 9.18 10.50
CA SER A 37 -2.08 9.83 10.13
C SER A 37 -2.37 9.86 8.63
N VAL A 38 -1.36 9.57 7.81
CA VAL A 38 -1.48 9.45 6.34
C VAL A 38 -1.75 7.99 5.93
N GLU A 39 -1.46 7.03 6.81
CA GLU A 39 -1.63 5.59 6.53
C GLU A 39 -2.84 5.03 7.27
N MET A 40 -2.68 4.56 8.52
CA MET A 40 -3.74 3.83 9.22
C MET A 40 -4.33 4.57 10.44
N ALA A 41 -3.60 5.54 10.99
CA ALA A 41 -4.09 6.30 12.14
C ALA A 41 -5.01 7.44 11.69
N PRO A 42 -6.09 7.74 12.42
CA PRO A 42 -6.76 9.03 12.28
C PRO A 42 -5.83 10.18 12.67
N GLN A 43 -6.06 11.37 12.11
CA GLN A 43 -5.36 12.57 12.55
C GLN A 43 -5.61 12.80 14.05
N GLY A 44 -4.53 12.98 14.81
CA GLY A 44 -4.60 13.19 16.27
C GLY A 44 -4.74 11.93 17.11
N ALA A 45 -4.77 10.74 16.51
CA ALA A 45 -4.79 9.48 17.26
C ALA A 45 -3.50 9.28 18.07
N LEU A 46 -3.66 8.72 19.27
CA LEU A 46 -2.57 8.35 20.16
C LEU A 46 -2.19 6.88 19.94
N ALA A 47 -0.97 6.52 20.29
CA ALA A 47 -0.51 5.12 20.22
C ALA A 47 -1.34 4.16 21.10
N THR A 48 -1.95 4.67 22.17
CA THR A 48 -2.89 3.92 23.02
C THR A 48 -4.19 3.56 22.30
N ASP A 49 -4.62 4.36 21.33
CA ASP A 49 -5.88 4.15 20.62
C ASP A 49 -5.82 2.89 19.74
N VAL A 50 -4.64 2.59 19.19
CA VAL A 50 -4.41 1.37 18.41
C VAL A 50 -4.61 0.13 19.27
N ALA A 51 -4.05 0.11 20.47
CA ALA A 51 -4.20 -1.03 21.39
C ALA A 51 -5.66 -1.22 21.81
N ALA A 52 -6.37 -0.13 22.13
CA ALA A 52 -7.78 -0.17 22.50
C ALA A 52 -8.66 -0.72 21.36
N ARG A 53 -8.40 -0.30 20.11
CA ARG A 53 -9.12 -0.80 18.93
C ARG A 53 -8.96 -2.31 18.74
N ILE A 54 -7.74 -2.81 18.88
CA ILE A 54 -7.47 -4.25 18.73
C ILE A 54 -8.07 -5.06 19.88
N ALA A 55 -8.09 -4.52 21.10
CA ALA A 55 -8.68 -5.19 22.26
C ALA A 55 -10.18 -5.47 22.09
N THR A 56 -10.89 -4.64 21.33
CA THR A 56 -12.32 -4.83 21.03
C THR A 56 -12.58 -5.51 19.68
N ALA A 57 -11.52 -5.76 18.89
CA ALA A 57 -11.64 -6.41 17.61
C ALA A 57 -11.60 -7.93 17.77
N ARG A 58 -12.22 -8.65 16.84
CA ARG A 58 -12.11 -10.10 16.77
C ARG A 58 -11.18 -10.54 15.64
N PRO A 59 -10.32 -11.54 15.88
CA PRO A 59 -9.38 -11.98 14.86
C PRO A 59 -10.09 -12.44 13.57
N LEU A 60 -9.67 -11.86 12.45
CA LEU A 60 -10.10 -12.26 11.09
C LEU A 60 -11.60 -12.14 10.79
N ALA A 61 -12.37 -11.37 11.57
CA ALA A 61 -13.83 -11.24 11.49
C ALA A 61 -14.40 -10.96 10.07
N LEU A 62 -13.64 -10.27 9.22
CA LEU A 62 -14.06 -9.91 7.85
C LEU A 62 -13.22 -10.58 6.76
N ALA A 63 -12.27 -11.42 7.15
CA ALA A 63 -11.43 -12.14 6.21
C ALA A 63 -12.19 -13.35 5.64
N THR A 64 -11.83 -13.75 4.44
CA THR A 64 -12.33 -14.98 3.79
C THR A 64 -11.16 -15.87 3.40
N ALA A 65 -11.45 -17.08 2.92
CA ALA A 65 -10.43 -18.07 2.53
C ALA A 65 -9.38 -18.29 3.64
N ILE A 66 -9.82 -18.30 4.90
CA ILE A 66 -8.94 -18.50 6.05
C ILE A 66 -8.47 -19.96 6.03
N PRO A 67 -7.15 -20.24 6.08
CA PRO A 67 -6.66 -21.61 6.15
C PRO A 67 -7.27 -22.36 7.34
N GLN A 68 -7.77 -23.59 7.13
CA GLN A 68 -8.48 -24.34 8.18
C GLN A 68 -7.64 -24.51 9.45
N ALA A 69 -6.34 -24.80 9.30
CA ALA A 69 -5.43 -24.92 10.44
C ALA A 69 -5.33 -23.62 11.27
N LEU A 70 -5.47 -22.46 10.63
CA LEU A 70 -5.49 -21.17 11.31
C LEU A 70 -6.82 -20.94 12.04
N LEU A 71 -7.96 -21.31 11.43
CA LEU A 71 -9.26 -21.28 12.10
C LEU A 71 -9.28 -22.19 13.34
N ASP A 72 -8.82 -23.44 13.18
CA ASP A 72 -8.74 -24.42 14.25
C ASP A 72 -7.79 -23.96 15.36
N TRP A 73 -6.69 -23.28 15.02
CA TRP A 73 -5.77 -22.73 16.01
C TRP A 73 -6.38 -21.52 16.72
N ILE A 74 -7.04 -20.59 16.03
CA ILE A 74 -7.71 -19.45 16.67
C ILE A 74 -8.80 -19.95 17.62
N ALA A 75 -9.62 -20.93 17.19
CA ALA A 75 -10.64 -21.58 18.00
C ALA A 75 -11.58 -20.60 18.74
N GLY A 76 -11.97 -19.51 18.07
CA GLY A 76 -12.86 -18.48 18.62
C GLY A 76 -12.25 -17.59 19.72
N ARG A 77 -10.95 -17.67 19.96
CA ARG A 77 -10.25 -16.85 20.96
C ARG A 77 -10.14 -15.40 20.51
N ASP A 78 -10.25 -14.48 21.47
CA ASP A 78 -10.02 -13.05 21.25
C ASP A 78 -8.52 -12.71 21.24
N TYR A 79 -8.18 -11.46 20.89
CA TYR A 79 -6.78 -11.04 20.91
C TYR A 79 -6.16 -11.08 22.30
N ALA A 80 -6.89 -10.84 23.38
CA ALA A 80 -6.33 -10.91 24.73
C ALA A 80 -5.82 -12.33 25.05
N ALA A 81 -6.60 -13.36 24.71
CA ALA A 81 -6.20 -14.75 24.87
C ALA A 81 -5.02 -15.14 23.95
N LEU A 82 -5.02 -14.68 22.69
CA LEU A 82 -3.93 -14.94 21.75
C LEU A 82 -2.62 -14.25 22.18
N PHE A 83 -2.68 -13.03 22.71
CA PHE A 83 -1.51 -12.34 23.26
C PHE A 83 -1.02 -13.02 24.55
N ALA A 84 -1.94 -13.52 25.40
CA ALA A 84 -1.56 -14.29 26.58
C ALA A 84 -0.81 -15.57 26.22
N GLU A 85 -1.21 -16.29 25.16
CA GLU A 85 -0.48 -17.46 24.67
C GLU A 85 0.92 -17.08 24.17
N ALA A 86 1.04 -16.02 23.36
CA ALA A 86 2.30 -15.65 22.71
C ALA A 86 3.31 -14.96 23.64
N PHE A 87 2.84 -14.15 24.58
CA PHE A 87 3.66 -13.29 25.43
C PHE A 87 3.58 -13.62 26.93
N GLY A 88 2.72 -14.57 27.33
CA GLY A 88 2.45 -14.88 28.74
C GLY A 88 1.60 -13.83 29.46
N ASP A 89 1.02 -12.88 28.73
CA ASP A 89 0.31 -11.72 29.27
C ASP A 89 -0.75 -11.22 28.26
N PRO A 90 -2.01 -11.00 28.67
CA PRO A 90 -3.10 -10.63 27.76
C PRO A 90 -3.04 -9.18 27.26
N ALA A 91 -2.17 -8.33 27.81
CA ALA A 91 -2.11 -6.92 27.44
C ALA A 91 -1.71 -6.75 25.97
N ILE A 92 -2.48 -5.93 25.26
CA ILE A 92 -2.22 -5.56 23.88
C ILE A 92 -1.47 -4.23 23.89
N SER A 93 -0.35 -4.15 23.18
CA SER A 93 0.42 -2.92 23.04
C SER A 93 0.99 -2.79 21.64
N PRO A 94 1.27 -1.55 21.16
CA PRO A 94 1.92 -1.33 19.87
C PRO A 94 3.25 -2.08 19.75
N ALA A 95 4.00 -2.22 20.86
CA ALA A 95 5.23 -2.99 20.90
C ALA A 95 5.02 -4.48 20.65
N ARG A 96 4.05 -5.11 21.32
CA ARG A 96 3.73 -6.53 21.11
C ARG A 96 3.17 -6.79 19.71
N MET A 97 2.35 -5.88 19.18
CA MET A 97 1.89 -5.93 17.79
C MET A 97 3.07 -5.89 16.81
N ALA A 98 4.02 -4.97 17.02
CA ALA A 98 5.23 -4.87 16.20
C ALA A 98 6.04 -6.17 16.23
N LEU A 99 6.26 -6.76 17.41
CA LEU A 99 6.97 -8.01 17.59
C LEU A 99 6.28 -9.19 16.88
N ALA A 100 4.95 -9.30 17.00
CA ALA A 100 4.17 -10.35 16.34
C ALA A 100 4.24 -10.25 14.81
N MET A 101 3.97 -9.06 14.26
CA MET A 101 4.03 -8.81 12.81
C MET A 101 5.43 -9.03 12.26
N ALA A 102 6.46 -8.50 12.91
CA ALA A 102 7.84 -8.68 12.49
C ALA A 102 8.29 -10.14 12.59
N SER A 103 7.77 -10.92 13.53
CA SER A 103 8.03 -12.36 13.62
C SER A 103 7.41 -13.11 12.45
N TYR A 104 6.15 -12.81 12.10
CA TYR A 104 5.51 -13.37 10.89
C TYR A 104 6.25 -12.98 9.62
N GLN A 105 6.61 -11.70 9.44
CA GLN A 105 7.34 -11.25 8.24
C GLN A 105 8.68 -11.97 8.05
N ARG A 106 9.34 -12.43 9.13
CA ARG A 106 10.59 -13.20 9.06
C ARG A 106 10.40 -14.63 8.56
N THR A 107 9.18 -15.18 8.56
CA THR A 107 8.89 -16.52 8.03
C THR A 107 8.70 -16.52 6.51
N LEU A 108 8.41 -15.35 5.92
CA LEU A 108 8.11 -15.17 4.50
C LEU A 108 9.41 -15.16 3.65
N VAL A 109 10.05 -16.31 3.56
CA VAL A 109 11.34 -16.48 2.86
C VAL A 109 11.17 -17.11 1.48
N THR A 110 11.64 -16.40 0.46
CA THR A 110 11.71 -16.89 -0.93
C THR A 110 12.97 -17.73 -1.13
N THR A 111 12.81 -18.97 -1.57
CA THR A 111 13.90 -19.95 -1.68
C THR A 111 13.82 -20.85 -2.91
N GLN A 112 12.80 -20.68 -3.74
CA GLN A 112 12.52 -21.57 -4.88
C GLN A 112 12.50 -20.83 -6.23
N ALA A 113 13.08 -19.64 -6.31
CA ALA A 113 13.19 -18.94 -7.58
C ALA A 113 14.12 -19.73 -8.53
N PRO A 114 13.89 -19.73 -9.85
CA PRO A 114 14.75 -20.46 -10.80
C PRO A 114 16.23 -20.06 -10.74
N ILE A 115 16.55 -18.83 -10.34
CA ILE A 115 17.93 -18.40 -10.10
C ILE A 115 18.61 -19.16 -8.96
N ASP A 116 17.86 -19.56 -7.93
CA ASP A 116 18.39 -20.36 -6.81
C ASP A 116 18.78 -21.76 -7.31
N GLN A 117 17.94 -22.36 -8.17
CA GLN A 117 18.22 -23.65 -8.81
C GLN A 117 19.43 -23.56 -9.75
N PHE A 118 19.52 -22.47 -10.51
CA PHE A 118 20.67 -22.21 -11.40
C PHE A 118 21.98 -22.13 -10.63
N PHE A 119 22.01 -21.41 -9.51
CA PHE A 119 23.19 -21.34 -8.64
C PHE A 119 23.51 -22.64 -7.93
N ALA A 120 22.53 -23.51 -7.72
CA ALA A 120 22.73 -24.89 -7.26
C ALA A 120 23.24 -25.84 -8.36
N GLY A 121 23.46 -25.35 -9.58
CA GLY A 121 23.98 -26.13 -10.70
C GLY A 121 22.93 -26.99 -11.41
N GLN A 122 21.64 -26.75 -11.20
CA GLN A 122 20.56 -27.50 -11.85
C GLN A 122 20.51 -27.18 -13.35
N PRO A 123 20.70 -28.16 -14.25
CA PRO A 123 20.62 -27.94 -15.69
C PRO A 123 19.22 -27.47 -16.11
N GLY A 124 19.15 -26.52 -17.03
CA GLY A 124 17.87 -26.04 -17.58
C GLY A 124 17.05 -25.14 -16.64
N ALA A 125 17.57 -24.78 -15.47
CA ALA A 125 16.88 -23.85 -14.56
C ALA A 125 16.55 -22.49 -15.21
N LEU A 126 17.46 -22.01 -16.07
CA LEU A 126 17.29 -20.80 -16.88
C LEU A 126 17.33 -21.13 -18.37
N THR A 127 16.44 -20.51 -19.14
CA THR A 127 16.47 -20.48 -20.60
C THR A 127 17.70 -19.73 -21.11
N THR A 128 18.05 -19.91 -22.39
CA THR A 128 19.17 -19.20 -23.02
C THR A 128 19.03 -17.68 -22.92
N LEU A 129 17.82 -17.14 -23.11
CA LEU A 129 17.56 -15.69 -23.04
C LEU A 129 17.75 -15.16 -21.62
N GLU A 130 17.29 -15.89 -20.60
CA GLU A 130 17.46 -15.51 -19.19
C GLU A 130 18.93 -15.56 -18.77
N GLN A 131 19.70 -16.53 -19.28
CA GLN A 131 21.15 -16.60 -19.06
C GLN A 131 21.87 -15.42 -19.72
N GLN A 132 21.49 -15.05 -20.95
CA GLN A 132 21.98 -13.83 -21.61
C GLN A 132 21.65 -12.56 -20.79
N GLY A 133 20.47 -12.53 -20.18
CA GLY A 133 20.06 -11.45 -19.27
C GLY A 133 20.93 -11.36 -18.03
N LEU A 134 21.20 -12.49 -17.37
CA LEU A 134 22.12 -12.55 -16.23
C LEU A 134 23.55 -12.14 -16.61
N GLN A 135 24.03 -12.56 -17.77
CA GLN A 135 25.35 -12.14 -18.29
C GLN A 135 25.39 -10.63 -18.51
N THR A 136 24.35 -10.06 -19.14
CA THR A 136 24.22 -8.62 -19.37
C THR A 136 24.17 -7.85 -18.04
N PHE A 137 23.39 -8.34 -17.08
CA PHE A 137 23.26 -7.78 -15.73
C PHE A 137 24.62 -7.70 -15.00
N ASN A 138 25.45 -8.74 -15.15
CA ASN A 138 26.79 -8.76 -14.58
C ASN A 138 27.75 -7.84 -15.34
N ALA A 139 27.73 -7.88 -16.68
CA ALA A 139 28.64 -7.11 -17.53
C ALA A 139 28.46 -5.59 -17.39
N LEU A 140 27.21 -5.14 -17.17
CA LEU A 140 26.86 -3.73 -16.97
C LEU A 140 26.90 -3.29 -15.51
N ASN A 141 27.47 -4.13 -14.63
CA ASN A 141 27.65 -3.85 -13.21
C ASN A 141 26.35 -3.53 -12.44
N CYS A 142 25.20 -4.03 -12.88
CA CYS A 142 23.95 -3.95 -12.12
C CYS A 142 24.13 -4.63 -10.75
N ARG A 143 24.89 -5.74 -10.74
CA ARG A 143 25.32 -6.47 -9.54
C ARG A 143 26.08 -5.60 -8.53
N GLY A 144 26.72 -4.51 -8.96
CA GLY A 144 27.44 -3.60 -8.07
C GLY A 144 26.56 -2.86 -7.06
N CYS A 145 25.24 -2.82 -7.28
CA CYS A 145 24.25 -2.38 -6.29
C CYS A 145 23.31 -3.52 -5.90
N HIS A 146 22.94 -4.37 -6.86
CA HIS A 146 22.04 -5.49 -6.67
C HIS A 146 22.82 -6.79 -6.40
N ALA A 147 23.50 -6.82 -5.25
CA ALA A 147 24.43 -7.89 -4.88
C ALA A 147 23.82 -8.97 -3.98
N GLY A 148 24.55 -10.08 -3.85
CA GLY A 148 24.23 -11.17 -2.92
C GLY A 148 22.91 -11.88 -3.21
N ASN A 149 22.49 -12.74 -2.28
CA ASN A 149 21.31 -13.58 -2.47
C ASN A 149 20.02 -12.76 -2.56
N ARG A 150 19.95 -11.58 -1.95
CA ARG A 150 18.78 -10.70 -2.01
C ARG A 150 18.80 -9.74 -3.20
N PHE A 151 19.84 -9.75 -4.04
CA PHE A 151 20.00 -8.79 -5.14
C PHE A 151 19.86 -7.33 -4.68
N THR A 152 20.49 -7.03 -3.54
CA THR A 152 20.61 -5.69 -2.96
C THR A 152 21.79 -5.68 -1.99
N ASP A 153 22.51 -4.57 -1.96
CA ASP A 153 23.53 -4.28 -0.96
C ASP A 153 23.00 -3.45 0.23
N ASP A 154 21.69 -3.18 0.25
CA ASP A 154 20.98 -2.40 1.28
C ASP A 154 21.47 -0.95 1.47
N ASN A 155 22.33 -0.45 0.57
CA ASN A 155 22.83 0.93 0.59
C ASN A 155 21.84 1.89 -0.09
N PHE A 156 22.09 3.19 0.08
CA PHE A 156 21.20 4.27 -0.35
C PHE A 156 21.81 5.07 -1.48
N ARG A 157 21.00 5.33 -2.52
CA ARG A 157 21.48 5.94 -3.77
C ARG A 157 20.46 6.89 -4.35
N TYR A 158 20.96 7.97 -4.93
CA TYR A 158 20.18 8.83 -5.81
C TYR A 158 20.44 8.42 -7.27
N LEU A 159 19.38 7.97 -7.95
CA LEU A 159 19.43 7.50 -9.34
C LEU A 159 18.96 8.53 -10.36
N GLY A 160 18.37 9.65 -9.92
CA GLY A 160 17.77 10.62 -10.84
C GLY A 160 16.37 10.24 -11.34
N VAL A 161 15.54 9.58 -10.52
CA VAL A 161 14.13 9.25 -10.87
C VAL A 161 13.22 10.48 -10.80
N ARG A 162 13.53 11.42 -9.91
CA ARG A 162 12.85 12.72 -9.73
C ARG A 162 13.85 13.78 -9.23
N PRO A 163 13.51 15.08 -9.24
CA PRO A 163 14.33 16.12 -8.62
C PRO A 163 14.60 15.86 -7.13
N VAL A 164 15.84 16.06 -6.69
CA VAL A 164 16.31 15.80 -5.30
C VAL A 164 15.54 16.58 -4.24
N GLY A 165 15.03 17.77 -4.59
CA GLY A 165 14.33 18.64 -3.65
C GLY A 165 12.85 18.29 -3.45
N GLU A 166 12.30 17.43 -4.29
CA GLU A 166 10.87 17.07 -4.26
C GLU A 166 10.56 16.02 -3.19
N ASP A 167 11.53 15.13 -2.92
CA ASP A 167 11.52 14.20 -1.82
C ASP A 167 12.95 14.01 -1.32
N LEU A 168 13.17 14.35 -0.06
CA LEU A 168 14.50 14.36 0.54
C LEU A 168 15.05 12.95 0.77
N GLY A 169 14.20 11.91 0.76
CA GLY A 169 14.61 10.53 0.99
C GLY A 169 15.42 10.38 2.28
N ARG A 170 16.56 9.69 2.20
CA ARG A 170 17.45 9.44 3.35
C ARG A 170 17.93 10.69 4.07
N PHE A 171 18.09 11.82 3.37
CA PHE A 171 18.46 13.07 4.01
C PHE A 171 17.51 13.48 5.14
N ALA A 172 16.22 13.16 5.04
CA ALA A 172 15.25 13.44 6.09
C ALA A 172 15.58 12.73 7.42
N GLN A 173 16.37 11.65 7.38
CA GLN A 173 16.79 10.88 8.55
C GLN A 173 18.21 11.23 9.01
N THR A 174 19.10 11.60 8.08
CA THR A 174 20.53 11.77 8.37
C THR A 174 20.99 13.22 8.46
N GLY A 175 20.30 14.16 7.80
CA GLY A 175 20.75 15.55 7.64
C GLY A 175 22.00 15.70 6.75
N ASN A 176 22.52 14.62 6.16
CA ASN A 176 23.76 14.64 5.38
C ASN A 176 23.50 14.93 3.92
N ASN A 177 24.03 16.04 3.38
CA ASN A 177 23.79 16.46 1.99
C ASN A 177 24.00 15.37 0.90
N PRO A 178 25.01 14.47 1.00
CA PRO A 178 25.14 13.36 0.04
C PRO A 178 23.93 12.40 -0.02
N ASP A 179 23.13 12.32 1.05
CA ASP A 179 21.94 11.44 1.13
C ASP A 179 20.67 12.06 0.51
N ARG A 180 20.74 13.27 -0.06
CA ARG A 180 19.56 13.97 -0.60
C ARG A 180 18.93 13.22 -1.76
N GLY A 181 17.65 12.91 -1.63
CA GLY A 181 16.89 12.13 -2.62
C GLY A 181 17.37 10.67 -2.74
N ALA A 182 18.24 10.20 -1.84
CA ALA A 182 18.75 8.84 -1.87
C ALA A 182 17.76 7.88 -1.23
N PHE A 183 17.55 6.74 -1.88
CA PHE A 183 16.70 5.65 -1.39
C PHE A 183 17.46 4.34 -1.35
N ARG A 184 17.07 3.46 -0.44
CA ARG A 184 17.62 2.11 -0.29
C ARG A 184 17.43 1.35 -1.60
N VAL A 185 18.48 0.69 -2.05
CA VAL A 185 18.40 -0.23 -3.20
C VAL A 185 17.48 -1.39 -2.83
N PRO A 186 16.35 -1.60 -3.54
CA PRO A 186 15.42 -2.66 -3.21
C PRO A 186 15.98 -4.04 -3.60
N SER A 187 15.55 -5.08 -2.88
CA SER A 187 15.74 -6.47 -3.32
C SER A 187 15.05 -6.68 -4.67
N LEU A 188 15.74 -7.34 -5.61
CA LEU A 188 15.13 -7.74 -6.88
C LEU A 188 14.41 -9.08 -6.83
N ARG A 189 14.39 -9.78 -5.69
CA ARG A 189 13.56 -10.97 -5.54
C ARG A 189 12.08 -10.60 -5.68
N ASN A 190 11.38 -11.36 -6.52
CA ASN A 190 9.99 -11.16 -6.95
C ASN A 190 9.72 -9.75 -7.51
N VAL A 191 10.71 -9.14 -8.17
CA VAL A 191 10.52 -7.78 -8.73
C VAL A 191 9.41 -7.75 -9.78
N ALA A 192 9.18 -8.83 -10.51
CA ALA A 192 8.09 -8.91 -11.49
C ALA A 192 6.69 -8.64 -10.88
N GLU A 193 6.49 -9.00 -9.60
CA GLU A 193 5.18 -8.92 -8.93
C GLU A 193 4.94 -7.56 -8.23
N ARG A 194 5.79 -6.55 -8.47
CA ARG A 194 5.83 -5.31 -7.70
C ARG A 194 5.67 -4.05 -8.54
N ALA A 195 4.98 -4.14 -9.66
CA ALA A 195 4.58 -2.96 -10.40
C ALA A 195 3.58 -2.13 -9.56
N PRO A 196 3.60 -0.78 -9.67
CA PRO A 196 4.58 0.02 -10.41
C PRO A 196 5.93 0.17 -9.66
N TYR A 197 6.97 0.53 -10.39
CA TYR A 197 8.36 0.54 -9.95
C TYR A 197 8.88 1.91 -9.51
N MET A 198 10.03 1.86 -8.81
CA MET A 198 10.69 2.98 -8.12
C MET A 198 9.92 3.44 -6.87
N HIS A 199 10.57 4.26 -6.03
CA HIS A 199 9.99 4.72 -4.76
C HIS A 199 8.72 5.58 -4.93
N ASN A 200 8.44 6.05 -6.15
CA ASN A 200 7.29 6.87 -6.49
C ASN A 200 6.33 6.21 -7.50
N GLY A 201 6.53 4.93 -7.84
CA GLY A 201 5.66 4.20 -8.77
C GLY A 201 5.65 4.77 -10.21
N ARG A 202 6.72 5.46 -10.63
CA ARG A 202 6.74 6.17 -11.93
C ARG A 202 6.71 5.26 -13.15
N PHE A 203 7.18 4.02 -13.04
CA PHE A 203 7.26 3.09 -14.18
C PHE A 203 6.30 1.93 -13.98
N GLN A 204 5.53 1.58 -15.00
CA GLN A 204 4.54 0.49 -14.96
C GLN A 204 5.15 -0.87 -15.30
N THR A 205 6.26 -0.89 -16.04
CA THR A 205 6.86 -2.13 -16.55
C THR A 205 8.35 -2.22 -16.26
N LEU A 206 8.89 -3.44 -16.18
CA LEU A 206 10.33 -3.66 -16.10
C LEU A 206 11.07 -3.13 -17.35
N ALA A 207 10.41 -3.11 -18.50
CA ALA A 207 10.98 -2.54 -19.72
C ALA A 207 11.26 -1.03 -19.55
N GLU A 208 10.31 -0.27 -18.99
CA GLU A 208 10.50 1.15 -18.67
C GLU A 208 11.62 1.39 -17.66
N VAL A 209 11.77 0.48 -16.68
CA VAL A 209 12.87 0.51 -15.71
C VAL A 209 14.22 0.30 -16.42
N VAL A 210 14.31 -0.68 -17.31
CA VAL A 210 15.53 -0.93 -18.10
C VAL A 210 15.85 0.26 -18.99
N ASP A 211 14.86 0.85 -19.65
CA ASP A 211 15.03 2.06 -20.46
C ASP A 211 15.47 3.28 -19.62
N PHE A 212 15.06 3.35 -18.35
CA PHE A 212 15.50 4.40 -17.42
C PHE A 212 16.99 4.30 -17.10
N TYR A 213 17.48 3.09 -16.83
CA TYR A 213 18.91 2.88 -16.64
C TYR A 213 19.69 3.08 -17.94
N ASP A 214 19.15 2.64 -19.08
CA ASP A 214 19.82 2.76 -20.39
C ASP A 214 20.12 4.21 -20.78
N ARG A 215 19.23 5.14 -20.41
CA ARG A 215 19.42 6.58 -20.66
C ARG A 215 20.15 7.34 -19.55
N GLY A 216 20.59 6.66 -18.48
CA GLY A 216 21.41 7.26 -17.42
C GLY A 216 20.65 8.11 -16.40
N GLY A 217 19.37 7.81 -16.17
CA GLY A 217 18.48 8.57 -15.28
C GLY A 217 17.91 9.84 -15.91
N ASP A 218 16.86 10.39 -15.31
CA ASP A 218 16.11 11.52 -15.88
C ASP A 218 16.48 12.87 -15.26
N PHE A 219 17.06 12.84 -14.05
CA PHE A 219 17.44 14.03 -13.29
C PHE A 219 18.88 13.93 -12.81
N ASN A 220 19.57 15.08 -12.79
CA ASN A 220 20.95 15.18 -12.35
C ASN A 220 21.07 15.99 -11.06
N ALA A 221 22.01 15.58 -10.21
CA ALA A 221 22.41 16.29 -9.01
C ALA A 221 23.86 15.93 -8.65
N PRO A 222 24.56 16.75 -7.84
CA PRO A 222 25.95 16.47 -7.44
C PRO A 222 26.16 15.12 -6.75
N ASN A 223 25.12 14.57 -6.12
CA ASN A 223 25.16 13.29 -5.39
C ASN A 223 24.52 12.12 -6.17
N LYS A 224 24.25 12.27 -7.49
CA LYS A 224 23.81 11.14 -8.32
C LYS A 224 24.89 10.06 -8.33
N ASP A 225 24.48 8.80 -8.15
CA ASP A 225 25.44 7.69 -8.16
C ASP A 225 26.18 7.69 -9.51
N PRO A 226 27.53 7.73 -9.52
CA PRO A 226 28.32 7.93 -10.72
C PRO A 226 28.24 6.76 -11.71
N ARG A 227 27.70 5.61 -11.29
CA ARG A 227 27.44 4.46 -12.17
C ARG A 227 26.19 4.64 -13.03
N ILE A 228 25.36 5.65 -12.74
CA ILE A 228 24.14 5.93 -13.48
C ILE A 228 24.47 6.84 -14.67
N VAL A 229 24.85 6.18 -15.77
CA VAL A 229 25.26 6.75 -17.05
C VAL A 229 24.56 6.03 -18.19
N PRO A 230 24.45 6.63 -19.39
CA PRO A 230 23.89 5.94 -20.55
C PRO A 230 24.65 4.63 -20.85
N LEU A 231 23.90 3.55 -21.10
CA LEU A 231 24.46 2.20 -21.24
C LEU A 231 24.58 1.74 -22.70
N GLY A 232 23.76 2.29 -23.61
CA GLY A 232 23.80 1.96 -25.03
C GLY A 232 23.33 0.53 -25.31
N LEU A 233 22.31 0.07 -24.59
CA LEU A 233 21.77 -1.29 -24.70
C LEU A 233 21.13 -1.54 -26.06
N THR A 234 21.53 -2.65 -26.68
CA THR A 234 20.80 -3.19 -27.84
C THR A 234 19.41 -3.68 -27.43
N ALA A 235 18.48 -3.73 -28.39
CA ALA A 235 17.14 -4.27 -28.14
C ALA A 235 17.18 -5.71 -27.58
N GLN A 236 18.12 -6.54 -28.05
CA GLN A 236 18.30 -7.90 -27.54
C GLN A 236 18.74 -7.91 -26.07
N GLN A 237 19.67 -7.04 -25.67
CA GLN A 237 20.10 -6.94 -24.28
C GLN A 237 18.98 -6.47 -23.36
N LYS A 238 18.16 -5.51 -23.81
CA LYS A 238 16.98 -5.05 -23.04
C LYS A 238 15.99 -6.18 -22.82
N THR A 239 15.64 -6.89 -23.88
CA THR A 239 14.75 -8.07 -23.81
C THR A 239 15.31 -9.15 -22.89
N ALA A 240 16.61 -9.43 -22.98
CA ALA A 240 17.27 -10.41 -22.13
C ALA A 240 17.27 -9.99 -20.65
N LEU A 241 17.52 -8.71 -20.35
CA LEU A 241 17.45 -8.17 -18.99
C LEU A 241 16.04 -8.28 -18.41
N VAL A 242 15.01 -7.92 -19.16
CA VAL A 242 13.61 -8.06 -18.72
C VAL A 242 13.27 -9.52 -18.48
N ALA A 243 13.70 -10.44 -19.36
CA ALA A 243 13.52 -11.87 -19.15
C ALA A 243 14.20 -12.35 -17.87
N PHE A 244 15.43 -11.87 -17.58
CA PHE A 244 16.14 -12.20 -16.35
C PHE A 244 15.45 -11.64 -15.08
N LEU A 245 14.97 -10.40 -15.12
CA LEU A 245 14.29 -9.77 -13.98
C LEU A 245 12.90 -10.35 -13.70
N GLY A 246 12.32 -11.05 -14.68
CA GLY A 246 11.05 -11.75 -14.57
C GLY A 246 11.16 -13.08 -13.82
N ARG A 247 10.84 -14.16 -14.54
CA ARG A 247 10.74 -15.52 -14.00
C ARG A 247 11.96 -15.96 -13.17
N PRO A 248 13.23 -15.69 -13.55
CA PRO A 248 14.37 -16.15 -12.76
C PRO A 248 14.41 -15.66 -11.33
N LEU A 249 13.88 -14.46 -11.05
CA LEU A 249 13.88 -13.85 -9.73
C LEU A 249 12.54 -14.01 -8.99
N SER A 250 11.52 -14.59 -9.62
CA SER A 250 10.21 -14.86 -9.00
C SER A 250 10.17 -16.26 -8.40
N ASP A 251 9.88 -16.34 -7.10
CA ASP A 251 9.56 -17.61 -6.43
C ASP A 251 8.15 -18.06 -6.88
N PRO A 252 8.00 -19.27 -7.45
CA PRO A 252 6.74 -19.74 -8.04
C PRO A 252 5.61 -19.90 -7.01
N ARG A 253 5.91 -19.79 -5.71
CA ARG A 253 4.93 -19.86 -4.63
C ARG A 253 4.30 -18.51 -4.29
N VAL A 254 4.92 -17.39 -4.67
CA VAL A 254 4.50 -16.06 -4.19
C VAL A 254 3.24 -15.58 -4.88
N ALA A 255 3.21 -15.56 -6.22
CA ALA A 255 2.03 -15.11 -6.97
C ALA A 255 0.76 -15.96 -6.71
N PRO A 256 0.83 -17.30 -6.64
CA PRO A 256 -0.33 -18.13 -6.27
C PRO A 256 -0.54 -18.28 -4.75
N GLU A 257 0.21 -17.54 -3.91
CA GLU A 257 0.11 -17.61 -2.44
C GLU A 257 0.19 -19.03 -1.86
N LEU A 258 1.15 -19.83 -2.35
CA LEU A 258 1.43 -21.16 -1.80
C LEU A 258 2.29 -21.07 -0.53
N PRO A 259 2.25 -22.09 0.36
CA PRO A 259 3.01 -22.06 1.60
C PRO A 259 4.51 -21.73 1.44
N PRO A 260 5.08 -20.84 2.27
CA PRO A 260 4.48 -20.21 3.46
C PRO A 260 3.81 -18.85 3.20
N PHE A 261 3.46 -18.53 1.95
CA PHE A 261 2.84 -17.26 1.57
C PHE A 261 1.31 -17.32 1.56
N ASP A 262 0.72 -18.48 1.86
CA ASP A 262 -0.71 -18.64 2.01
C ASP A 262 -1.22 -17.80 3.19
N ARG A 263 -2.36 -17.14 2.97
CA ARG A 263 -2.93 -16.20 3.94
C ARG A 263 -4.44 -16.06 3.71
N PRO A 264 -5.18 -15.57 4.72
CA PRO A 264 -6.55 -15.12 4.51
C PRO A 264 -6.63 -14.00 3.46
N THR A 265 -7.73 -13.98 2.72
CA THR A 265 -8.12 -12.83 1.90
C THR A 265 -8.69 -11.75 2.80
N LEU A 266 -8.11 -10.54 2.79
CA LEU A 266 -8.56 -9.43 3.62
C LEU A 266 -9.84 -8.81 3.06
N TYR A 267 -10.61 -8.10 3.91
CA TYR A 267 -11.81 -7.38 3.46
C TYR A 267 -11.53 -6.48 2.26
N ALA A 268 -10.40 -5.76 2.28
CA ALA A 268 -9.96 -4.85 1.22
C ALA A 268 -9.75 -5.52 -0.15
N GLU A 269 -9.64 -6.85 -0.17
CA GLU A 269 -9.43 -7.66 -1.37
C GLU A 269 -10.71 -8.40 -1.81
N SER A 270 -11.78 -8.28 -1.03
CA SER A 270 -13.06 -8.93 -1.32
C SER A 270 -13.93 -8.09 -2.24
N GLU A 271 -14.91 -8.72 -2.91
CA GLU A 271 -15.92 -8.02 -3.71
C GLU A 271 -16.85 -7.13 -2.88
N ARG A 272 -16.77 -7.20 -1.55
CA ARG A 272 -17.59 -6.42 -0.60
C ARG A 272 -17.05 -5.02 -0.35
N VAL A 273 -15.84 -4.69 -0.82
CA VAL A 273 -15.34 -3.31 -0.74
C VAL A 273 -16.24 -2.38 -1.55
N PRO A 274 -16.35 -1.10 -1.18
CA PRO A 274 -17.03 -0.12 -2.00
C PRO A 274 -16.49 -0.11 -3.44
N GLN A 275 -17.40 -0.25 -4.40
CA GLN A 275 -17.08 -0.42 -5.82
C GLN A 275 -17.13 0.92 -6.54
N VAL A 276 -16.10 1.21 -7.34
CA VAL A 276 -16.03 2.41 -8.18
C VAL A 276 -16.49 2.08 -9.59
N SER A 277 -17.51 2.78 -10.10
CA SER A 277 -18.09 2.52 -11.41
C SER A 277 -18.55 3.80 -12.13
N GLY A 278 -19.09 3.66 -13.33
CA GLY A 278 -19.63 4.77 -14.11
C GLY A 278 -18.59 5.80 -14.59
N THR A 279 -19.10 6.86 -15.20
CA THR A 279 -18.34 7.99 -15.73
C THR A 279 -18.20 9.11 -14.69
N ALA A 280 -17.30 10.05 -14.96
CA ALA A 280 -17.02 11.23 -14.15
C ALA A 280 -17.05 12.50 -15.01
N VAL A 281 -17.05 13.66 -14.37
CA VAL A 281 -16.90 14.97 -15.02
C VAL A 281 -15.58 15.59 -14.58
N ASN A 282 -14.70 15.84 -15.54
CA ASN A 282 -13.37 16.40 -15.29
C ASN A 282 -13.48 17.85 -14.83
N GLY A 283 -12.61 18.23 -13.89
CA GLY A 283 -12.39 19.61 -13.49
C GLY A 283 -11.10 20.20 -14.06
N SER A 284 -10.55 21.13 -13.31
CA SER A 284 -9.23 21.71 -13.49
C SER A 284 -8.17 20.59 -13.67
N GLY A 285 -7.23 20.82 -14.59
CA GLY A 285 -6.17 19.84 -14.88
C GLY A 285 -6.64 18.62 -15.68
N GLY A 286 -7.90 18.61 -16.13
CA GLY A 286 -8.46 17.55 -16.96
C GLY A 286 -8.67 16.22 -16.22
N GLN A 287 -8.67 16.25 -14.89
CA GLN A 287 -8.91 15.08 -14.05
C GLN A 287 -10.21 15.26 -13.26
N PRO A 288 -11.00 14.20 -13.03
CA PRO A 288 -12.13 14.26 -12.12
C PRO A 288 -11.65 14.14 -10.66
N PRO A 289 -12.40 14.70 -9.68
CA PRO A 289 -12.17 14.35 -8.29
C PRO A 289 -12.43 12.85 -8.10
N ARG A 290 -11.69 12.23 -7.19
CA ARG A 290 -11.83 10.81 -6.88
C ARG A 290 -12.40 10.64 -5.48
N LEU A 291 -13.53 9.95 -5.42
CA LEU A 291 -14.20 9.53 -4.20
C LEU A 291 -13.77 8.10 -3.87
N LEU A 292 -13.38 7.87 -2.64
CA LEU A 292 -12.88 6.60 -2.12
C LEU A 292 -13.63 6.24 -0.84
N ALA A 293 -13.96 4.97 -0.70
CA ALA A 293 -14.41 4.37 0.55
C ALA A 293 -13.74 2.99 0.63
N LEU A 294 -12.93 2.76 1.65
CA LEU A 294 -12.15 1.51 1.79
C LEU A 294 -12.51 0.76 3.08
N GLU A 295 -13.21 1.42 3.99
CA GLU A 295 -13.64 0.85 5.25
C GLU A 295 -14.86 -0.08 5.03
N PRO A 296 -15.08 -1.08 5.89
CA PRO A 296 -16.32 -1.82 5.92
C PRO A 296 -17.54 -0.92 6.24
N PRO A 297 -18.59 -0.88 5.39
CA PRO A 297 -19.85 -0.18 5.65
C PRO A 297 -20.71 -0.95 6.68
N LEU A 298 -20.17 -1.13 7.88
CA LEU A 298 -20.82 -1.85 8.97
C LEU A 298 -21.97 -1.04 9.55
N LEU A 299 -23.13 -1.68 9.73
CA LEU A 299 -24.23 -1.11 10.50
C LEU A 299 -23.75 -0.75 11.91
N GLY A 300 -24.08 0.46 12.36
CA GLY A 300 -23.63 0.99 13.64
C GLY A 300 -22.25 1.66 13.60
N ASN A 301 -21.54 1.61 12.46
CA ASN A 301 -20.31 2.38 12.30
C ASN A 301 -20.63 3.87 12.20
N ALA A 302 -20.42 4.60 13.29
CA ALA A 302 -20.60 6.05 13.35
C ALA A 302 -19.52 6.83 12.58
N ASN A 303 -18.42 6.18 12.21
CA ASN A 303 -17.22 6.81 11.66
C ASN A 303 -16.86 6.29 10.25
N PHE A 304 -17.81 5.71 9.51
CA PHE A 304 -17.55 5.25 8.15
C PHE A 304 -17.09 6.44 7.28
N THR A 305 -15.86 6.36 6.78
CA THR A 305 -15.18 7.51 6.16
C THR A 305 -15.23 7.45 4.64
N LEU A 306 -15.63 8.57 4.03
CA LEU A 306 -15.53 8.84 2.60
C LEU A 306 -14.35 9.80 2.37
N GLY A 307 -13.34 9.32 1.66
CA GLY A 307 -12.18 10.11 1.26
C GLY A 307 -12.37 10.73 -0.12
N ILE A 308 -11.96 11.97 -0.29
CA ILE A 308 -11.98 12.70 -1.55
C ILE A 308 -10.58 13.21 -1.83
N ASP A 309 -10.05 12.93 -3.01
CA ASP A 309 -8.82 13.54 -3.51
C ASP A 309 -8.92 13.95 -4.99
N GLN A 310 -7.84 14.49 -5.55
CA GLN A 310 -7.76 14.97 -6.94
C GLN A 310 -8.73 16.11 -7.29
N GLY A 311 -9.38 16.73 -6.31
CA GLY A 311 -10.21 17.90 -6.54
C GLY A 311 -9.40 19.20 -6.63
N LEU A 312 -10.09 20.30 -6.93
CA LEU A 312 -9.50 21.63 -6.88
C LEU A 312 -9.24 22.06 -5.42
N GLY A 313 -7.99 22.29 -5.05
CA GLY A 313 -7.63 22.68 -3.68
C GLY A 313 -8.32 23.98 -3.24
N GLY A 314 -8.90 23.98 -2.04
CA GLY A 314 -9.69 25.09 -1.50
C GLY A 314 -11.16 25.13 -1.96
N ALA A 315 -11.56 24.29 -2.91
CA ALA A 315 -12.93 24.29 -3.42
C ALA A 315 -13.93 23.71 -2.41
N ALA A 316 -15.13 24.28 -2.40
CA ALA A 316 -16.27 23.68 -1.72
C ALA A 316 -16.73 22.40 -2.45
N LEU A 317 -17.18 21.42 -1.70
CA LEU A 317 -17.71 20.17 -2.23
C LEU A 317 -18.92 19.68 -1.45
N THR A 318 -19.75 18.89 -2.13
CA THR A 318 -20.81 18.09 -1.52
C THR A 318 -20.71 16.65 -2.00
N VAL A 319 -20.65 15.69 -1.07
CA VAL A 319 -20.88 14.27 -1.36
C VAL A 319 -22.35 13.98 -1.19
N VAL A 320 -23.00 13.57 -2.27
CA VAL A 320 -24.40 13.14 -2.26
C VAL A 320 -24.43 11.63 -2.11
N VAL A 321 -25.12 11.14 -1.08
CA VAL A 321 -25.37 9.72 -0.84
C VAL A 321 -26.85 9.43 -1.05
N HIS A 322 -27.14 8.45 -1.90
CA HIS A 322 -28.49 8.16 -2.35
C HIS A 322 -28.73 6.65 -2.54
N SER A 323 -29.99 6.19 -2.47
CA SER A 323 -30.43 4.82 -2.82
C SER A 323 -30.26 4.43 -4.31
N SER A 324 -29.89 5.36 -5.19
CA SER A 324 -29.64 5.16 -6.62
C SER A 324 -28.55 6.12 -7.10
N ASP A 325 -27.97 5.93 -8.30
CA ASP A 325 -26.93 6.83 -8.82
C ASP A 325 -27.43 8.31 -8.82
N PRO A 326 -26.81 9.22 -8.05
CA PRO A 326 -27.18 10.63 -8.04
C PRO A 326 -27.04 11.33 -9.41
N GLY A 327 -26.30 10.73 -10.34
CA GLY A 327 -26.12 11.21 -11.70
C GLY A 327 -25.02 12.26 -11.86
N LEU A 328 -25.00 12.91 -13.02
CA LEU A 328 -23.98 13.91 -13.41
C LEU A 328 -24.64 15.25 -13.78
N SER A 329 -25.74 15.59 -13.09
CA SER A 329 -26.53 16.77 -13.39
C SER A 329 -25.71 18.06 -13.18
N SER A 330 -26.06 19.12 -13.91
CA SER A 330 -25.41 20.43 -13.79
C SER A 330 -25.68 21.13 -12.46
N ASN A 331 -26.60 20.61 -11.65
CA ASN A 331 -26.86 21.03 -10.27
C ASN A 331 -26.57 19.87 -9.31
N ILE A 332 -26.20 20.19 -8.07
CA ILE A 332 -26.02 19.16 -7.04
C ILE A 332 -27.40 18.63 -6.63
N PRO A 333 -27.70 17.34 -6.85
CA PRO A 333 -28.98 16.75 -6.44
C PRO A 333 -29.05 16.61 -4.92
N ALA A 334 -30.26 16.48 -4.38
CA ALA A 334 -30.45 16.12 -2.98
C ALA A 334 -30.34 14.60 -2.82
N GLY A 335 -29.43 14.15 -1.96
CA GLY A 335 -29.38 12.75 -1.52
C GLY A 335 -30.56 12.40 -0.63
N ASP A 336 -31.14 11.20 -0.83
CA ASP A 336 -32.19 10.66 0.03
C ASP A 336 -31.64 10.00 1.31
N PHE A 337 -30.33 9.75 1.36
CA PHE A 337 -29.64 9.24 2.55
C PHE A 337 -28.85 10.34 3.27
N ALA A 338 -27.94 11.01 2.56
CA ALA A 338 -27.12 12.08 3.14
C ALA A 338 -26.59 13.06 2.10
N ASN A 339 -26.31 14.29 2.54
CA ASN A 339 -25.54 15.29 1.80
C ASN A 339 -24.44 15.79 2.73
N LEU A 340 -23.20 15.36 2.50
CA LEU A 340 -22.04 15.74 3.33
C LEU A 340 -21.29 16.86 2.63
N SER A 341 -21.06 17.99 3.30
CA SER A 341 -20.40 19.14 2.68
C SER A 341 -19.14 19.54 3.43
N GLY A 342 -18.19 20.11 2.69
CA GLY A 342 -16.93 20.63 3.25
C GLY A 342 -16.13 21.39 2.20
N ALA A 343 -14.89 21.74 2.55
CA ALA A 343 -13.94 22.37 1.64
C ALA A 343 -12.69 21.51 1.53
N LEU A 344 -12.21 21.31 0.31
CA LEU A 344 -10.96 20.61 0.05
C LEU A 344 -9.79 21.41 0.64
N SER A 345 -8.89 20.71 1.33
CA SER A 345 -7.58 21.26 1.71
C SER A 345 -6.67 21.43 0.48
N GLY A 346 -5.44 21.94 0.67
CA GLY A 346 -4.47 22.06 -0.42
C GLY A 346 -4.71 23.26 -1.35
N THR A 347 -3.86 23.39 -2.38
CA THR A 347 -3.92 24.50 -3.35
C THR A 347 -3.71 24.01 -4.78
N GLY A 348 -4.45 24.59 -5.72
CA GLY A 348 -4.32 24.30 -7.14
C GLY A 348 -5.01 23.00 -7.58
N SER A 349 -4.87 22.74 -8.87
CA SER A 349 -5.54 21.64 -9.57
C SER A 349 -5.05 20.26 -9.10
N GLY A 350 -5.96 19.35 -8.78
CA GLY A 350 -5.64 17.95 -8.45
C GLY A 350 -5.01 17.73 -7.07
N ASN A 351 -4.82 18.78 -6.28
CA ASN A 351 -4.18 18.71 -4.96
C ASN A 351 -5.19 18.82 -3.80
N GLY A 352 -6.48 18.94 -4.12
CA GLY A 352 -7.54 19.05 -3.13
C GLY A 352 -7.87 17.72 -2.47
N GLN A 353 -7.91 17.70 -1.14
CA GLN A 353 -8.23 16.49 -0.36
C GLN A 353 -9.14 16.80 0.83
N LEU A 354 -10.04 15.87 1.16
CA LEU A 354 -10.91 15.93 2.34
C LEU A 354 -11.36 14.52 2.76
N SER A 355 -11.53 14.29 4.06
CA SER A 355 -12.23 13.11 4.59
C SER A 355 -13.53 13.56 5.26
N LEU A 356 -14.63 12.87 4.94
CA LEU A 356 -15.96 13.13 5.51
C LEU A 356 -16.48 11.86 6.17
N GLN A 357 -17.11 12.02 7.33
CA GLN A 357 -17.74 10.91 8.05
C GLN A 357 -19.21 10.77 7.65
N LEU A 358 -19.63 9.55 7.34
CA LEU A 358 -21.01 9.17 7.07
C LEU A 358 -21.49 8.21 8.17
N PRO A 359 -22.28 8.67 9.15
CA PRO A 359 -22.79 7.78 10.18
C PRO A 359 -23.75 6.74 9.59
N LEU A 360 -23.45 5.45 9.78
CA LEU A 360 -24.32 4.33 9.37
C LEU A 360 -25.17 3.86 10.55
N SER A 361 -25.91 4.78 11.17
CA SER A 361 -26.57 4.55 12.46
C SER A 361 -27.76 3.58 12.37
N GLY A 362 -27.57 2.36 12.89
CA GLY A 362 -28.45 1.63 13.83
C GLY A 362 -29.86 1.20 13.46
N SER A 363 -30.40 1.52 12.27
CA SER A 363 -31.67 0.93 11.84
C SER A 363 -31.41 -0.34 11.05
N ASP A 364 -31.93 -1.48 11.51
CA ASP A 364 -31.89 -2.76 10.78
C ASP A 364 -32.47 -2.66 9.36
N ALA A 365 -33.29 -1.63 9.08
CA ALA A 365 -33.79 -1.36 7.74
C ALA A 365 -32.66 -1.11 6.72
N LEU A 366 -31.48 -0.64 7.16
CA LEU A 366 -30.33 -0.38 6.29
C LEU A 366 -29.57 -1.65 5.88
N LEU A 367 -29.75 -2.77 6.59
CA LEU A 367 -29.05 -4.01 6.28
C LEU A 367 -29.37 -4.49 4.86
N GLY A 368 -28.33 -4.83 4.12
CA GLY A 368 -28.42 -5.27 2.73
C GLY A 368 -28.74 -4.15 1.72
N GLN A 369 -28.97 -2.90 2.16
CA GLN A 369 -29.18 -1.79 1.24
C GLN A 369 -27.87 -1.38 0.57
N THR A 370 -27.91 -1.23 -0.75
CA THR A 370 -26.82 -0.63 -1.53
C THR A 370 -27.06 0.87 -1.65
N LEU A 371 -26.09 1.65 -1.15
CA LEU A 371 -26.05 3.09 -1.31
C LEU A 371 -25.05 3.48 -2.39
N TYR A 372 -25.30 4.64 -2.98
CA TYR A 372 -24.55 5.21 -4.09
C TYR A 372 -24.10 6.61 -3.71
N ALA A 373 -22.82 6.92 -3.95
CA ALA A 373 -22.22 8.19 -3.60
C ALA A 373 -21.46 8.82 -4.76
N ARG A 374 -21.59 10.15 -4.90
CA ARG A 374 -20.77 10.98 -5.79
C ARG A 374 -20.32 12.25 -5.09
N ALA A 375 -19.08 12.63 -5.32
CA ALA A 375 -18.54 13.93 -4.90
C ALA A 375 -18.74 14.97 -6.02
N TYR A 376 -19.34 16.09 -5.67
CA TYR A 376 -19.53 17.26 -6.53
C TYR A 376 -18.64 18.37 -6.00
N VAL A 377 -17.61 18.74 -6.77
CA VAL A 377 -16.62 19.75 -6.41
C VAL A 377 -16.84 20.99 -7.26
N GLN A 378 -16.94 22.15 -6.60
CA GLN A 378 -17.04 23.45 -7.27
C GLN A 378 -15.73 23.74 -8.02
N ASP A 379 -15.77 23.73 -9.34
CA ASP A 379 -14.60 23.90 -10.19
C ASP A 379 -14.97 24.71 -11.44
N PRO A 380 -14.58 26.01 -11.51
CA PRO A 380 -14.92 26.88 -12.63
C PRO A 380 -14.41 26.39 -14.00
N ALA A 381 -13.42 25.49 -14.03
CA ALA A 381 -12.91 24.90 -15.28
C ALA A 381 -13.72 23.70 -15.76
N ALA A 382 -14.59 23.14 -14.91
CA ALA A 382 -15.45 22.02 -15.25
C ALA A 382 -16.67 22.47 -16.08
N PRO A 383 -17.24 21.59 -16.92
CA PRO A 383 -18.53 21.83 -17.55
C PRO A 383 -19.59 22.20 -16.51
N ASN A 384 -20.25 23.34 -16.69
CA ASN A 384 -21.25 23.90 -15.76
C ASN A 384 -20.72 24.21 -14.34
N GLY A 385 -19.40 24.32 -14.16
CA GLY A 385 -18.78 24.71 -12.88
C GLY A 385 -18.70 23.59 -11.85
N LEU A 386 -19.01 22.33 -12.21
CA LEU A 386 -18.98 21.18 -11.30
C LEU A 386 -18.12 20.05 -11.87
N ALA A 387 -17.03 19.73 -11.17
CA ALA A 387 -16.30 18.49 -11.37
C ALA A 387 -16.95 17.40 -10.51
N ILE A 388 -17.16 16.21 -11.09
CA ILE A 388 -17.97 15.16 -10.45
C ILE A 388 -17.20 13.84 -10.48
N SER A 389 -17.12 13.17 -9.33
CA SER A 389 -16.43 11.88 -9.24
C SER A 389 -17.13 10.78 -10.02
N ARG A 390 -16.40 9.67 -10.22
CA ARG A 390 -17.04 8.38 -10.52
C ARG A 390 -18.00 7.98 -9.39
N LEU A 391 -18.93 7.09 -9.70
CA LEU A 391 -19.89 6.55 -8.74
C LEU A 391 -19.15 5.60 -7.79
N VAL A 392 -19.41 5.74 -6.49
CA VAL A 392 -19.04 4.74 -5.49
C VAL A 392 -20.31 4.07 -5.00
N SER A 393 -20.38 2.74 -5.01
CA SER A 393 -21.48 1.98 -4.45
C SER A 393 -21.01 1.06 -3.33
N PHE A 394 -21.77 0.95 -2.25
CA PHE A 394 -21.45 0.06 -1.15
C PHE A 394 -22.73 -0.48 -0.51
N THR A 395 -22.67 -1.74 -0.06
CA THR A 395 -23.80 -2.41 0.60
C THR A 395 -23.56 -2.46 2.09
N ILE A 396 -24.52 -1.97 2.88
CA ILE A 396 -24.43 -1.99 4.34
C ILE A 396 -24.65 -3.41 4.84
N PHE A 397 -23.83 -3.86 5.78
CA PHE A 397 -23.96 -5.18 6.41
C PHE A 397 -23.72 -5.14 7.92
N GLY A 398 -24.15 -6.16 8.65
CA GLY A 398 -24.02 -6.24 10.11
C GLY A 398 -23.85 -7.69 10.60
N GLN A 399 -23.52 -7.85 11.90
CA GLN A 399 -23.10 -9.12 12.50
C GLN A 399 -24.10 -10.30 12.35
N GLY A 400 -25.36 -10.05 11.99
CA GLY A 400 -26.38 -11.07 11.75
C GLY A 400 -26.60 -11.47 10.28
N ASP A 401 -25.90 -10.83 9.33
CA ASP A 401 -26.01 -11.20 7.91
C ASP A 401 -25.35 -12.56 7.67
N GLY A 402 -25.84 -13.32 6.68
CA GLY A 402 -25.23 -14.60 6.25
C GLY A 402 -23.73 -14.51 5.90
N LEU A 403 -23.19 -13.29 5.80
CA LEU A 403 -21.76 -12.98 5.74
C LEU A 403 -20.96 -13.42 6.98
N PHE A 404 -21.63 -13.64 8.12
CA PHE A 404 -21.05 -14.15 9.38
C PHE A 404 -21.56 -15.55 9.72
N ALA A 405 -22.38 -16.16 8.85
CA ALA A 405 -22.99 -17.47 9.08
C ALA A 405 -22.01 -18.65 8.92
N ASP A 406 -20.83 -18.42 8.35
CA ASP A 406 -19.75 -19.42 8.25
C ASP A 406 -18.78 -19.40 9.46
N GLU A 407 -19.29 -18.90 10.58
CA GLU A 407 -18.71 -18.92 11.92
C GLU A 407 -17.44 -18.09 12.15
N PHE A 408 -17.51 -17.48 13.33
CA PHE A 408 -16.54 -16.72 14.06
C PHE A 408 -16.41 -15.23 13.70
N GLU A 409 -17.27 -14.45 14.37
CA GLU A 409 -17.37 -12.97 14.55
C GLU A 409 -16.09 -12.25 14.98
#